data_AF-A0A5A7QTZ2-F1
#
_entry.id   AF-A0A5A7QTZ2-F1
#
_cell.length_a   1.000
_cell.length_b   1.000
_cell.length_c   1.000
_cell.angle_alpha   90.00
_cell.angle_beta   90.00
_cell.angle_gamma   90.00
#
_symmetry.space_group_name_H-M   'P 1'
#
loop_
_entity.id
_entity.type
_entity.pdbx_description
1 polymer ?
#
loop_
_entity_poly.entity_id
_entity_poly.type
_entity_poly.pdbx_seq_one_letter_code
_entity_poly.pdbx_strand_id
1 'polypeptide(L)'
;MKVIYTIQPIFANSFTTYPKHYSNPFISPLTFLNLQKTMEQQNVNKKLKNIIILLATALILITIIRLHYPILKDNQSSSLSTFKNSGLIGPSYHDIKISDNIEKCDIFTGEWVPNPKAPYYTNETCWAIHEHQNCMKYGRPDSDFLKWKWKPNRCELPVFNPFQFLDMVRDKSMAFVGDSVGRNQMQSMICLLSRVEYPIDVSPTTDEHFKRWRYENYNFTLAYFTSPFLVRSRERDSDGPTHTGLFNLYLDEPDESWSTQIDGFDYLILSAGHWFTRTAVYYERRRAVGCRYCQIPNLADLPMSYGYRRAFRTAFASINGRQGFDGVAILRTFAPSHFENGLWNEGGDCVRRRPFGGKEAVLEGANLEFYMVQLEEFRAAVRIGRKKLRLMDTTQAMLLRPDGHPSRYGHWPNENVTLYNDCVHWCLPGPIDSWADFLAHMMKMEARRTYKERLLQSGKKMQ
;
A
#
# COMPACT_ATOMS: atom_id res chain seq x y z
N MET A 1 -40.29 1.14 -45.12
CA MET A 1 -40.83 -0.25 -45.11
C MET A 1 -39.86 -1.08 -44.28
N LYS A 2 -40.06 -1.19 -42.94
CA LYS A 2 -40.46 -2.42 -42.21
C LYS A 2 -39.81 -3.67 -42.80
N VAL A 3 -38.96 -4.40 -42.08
CA VAL A 3 -39.40 -5.40 -41.08
C VAL A 3 -38.53 -5.39 -39.82
N ILE A 4 -39.23 -5.57 -38.70
CA ILE A 4 -38.82 -5.63 -37.30
C ILE A 4 -38.57 -7.11 -36.95
N TYR A 5 -37.52 -7.41 -36.19
CA TYR A 5 -37.49 -8.63 -35.36
C TYR A 5 -37.36 -8.23 -33.89
N THR A 6 -38.43 -8.46 -33.17
CA THR A 6 -38.57 -8.38 -31.72
C THR A 6 -38.13 -9.72 -31.13
N ILE A 7 -37.18 -9.73 -30.19
CA ILE A 7 -36.92 -10.85 -29.29
C ILE A 7 -36.92 -10.30 -27.87
N GLN A 8 -37.76 -10.89 -27.03
CA GLN A 8 -37.81 -10.73 -25.57
C GLN A 8 -37.72 -12.15 -24.95
N PRO A 9 -37.51 -12.31 -23.64
CA PRO A 9 -36.25 -12.77 -23.05
C PRO A 9 -36.33 -14.21 -22.50
N ILE A 10 -35.16 -14.85 -22.37
CA ILE A 10 -35.00 -16.13 -21.67
C ILE A 10 -34.34 -15.85 -20.32
N PHE A 11 -35.13 -15.91 -19.24
CA PHE A 11 -34.64 -16.02 -17.87
C PHE A 11 -34.38 -17.50 -17.54
N ALA A 12 -33.16 -17.82 -17.12
CA ALA A 12 -32.80 -19.10 -16.54
C ALA A 12 -32.78 -19.03 -15.01
N ASN A 13 -33.38 -20.05 -14.42
CA ASN A 13 -33.57 -20.31 -12.99
C ASN A 13 -32.27 -20.68 -12.28
N SER A 14 -32.14 -20.27 -11.01
CA SER A 14 -31.70 -21.15 -9.92
C SER A 14 -31.91 -20.47 -8.56
N PHE A 15 -33.09 -20.66 -7.96
CA PHE A 15 -33.31 -20.50 -6.53
C PHE A 15 -33.62 -21.86 -5.91
N THR A 16 -33.00 -22.06 -4.76
CA THR A 16 -32.97 -23.24 -3.89
C THR A 16 -34.34 -23.70 -3.40
N THR A 17 -34.57 -25.01 -3.46
CA THR A 17 -35.75 -25.74 -2.99
C THR A 17 -35.69 -26.01 -1.47
N TYR A 18 -36.78 -25.71 -0.75
CA TYR A 18 -37.08 -26.25 0.59
C TYR A 18 -37.87 -27.57 0.44
N PRO A 19 -37.67 -28.58 1.31
CA PRO A 19 -38.45 -29.81 1.24
C PRO A 19 -39.76 -29.71 2.01
N LYS A 20 -40.82 -30.26 1.40
CA LYS A 20 -42.17 -30.44 1.96
C LYS A 20 -42.21 -31.58 2.98
N HIS A 21 -42.99 -31.38 4.04
CA HIS A 21 -43.39 -32.37 5.03
C HIS A 21 -44.11 -33.57 4.40
N TYR A 22 -43.70 -34.79 4.79
CA TYR A 22 -44.52 -35.99 4.74
C TYR A 22 -44.67 -36.53 6.17
N SER A 23 -45.91 -36.61 6.64
CA SER A 23 -46.31 -37.22 7.91
C SER A 23 -46.56 -38.71 7.72
N ASN A 24 -45.88 -39.55 8.52
CA ASN A 24 -46.18 -40.97 8.67
C ASN A 24 -46.54 -41.20 10.16
N PRO A 25 -47.71 -41.78 10.50
CA PRO A 25 -48.10 -41.97 11.89
C PRO A 25 -47.46 -43.25 12.45
N PHE A 26 -47.28 -43.30 13.78
CA PHE A 26 -46.71 -44.40 14.59
C PHE A 26 -45.20 -44.39 14.83
N ILE A 27 -44.67 -43.31 15.40
CA ILE A 27 -43.53 -43.38 16.34
C ILE A 27 -43.86 -42.44 17.51
N SER A 28 -43.95 -42.97 18.73
CA SER A 28 -44.24 -42.14 19.91
C SER A 28 -43.12 -41.10 20.14
N PRO A 29 -43.40 -39.91 20.68
CA PRO A 29 -42.39 -38.86 20.90
C PRO A 29 -41.17 -39.31 21.73
N LEU A 30 -41.37 -40.28 22.64
CA LEU A 30 -40.28 -40.86 23.45
C LEU A 30 -39.28 -41.67 22.61
N THR A 31 -39.77 -42.40 21.59
CA THR A 31 -38.94 -43.23 20.70
C THR A 31 -38.07 -42.38 19.77
N PHE A 32 -38.56 -41.23 19.29
CA PHE A 32 -37.79 -40.32 18.44
C PHE A 32 -36.65 -39.64 19.22
N LEU A 33 -36.91 -39.22 20.46
CA LEU A 33 -35.90 -38.63 21.34
C LEU A 33 -34.76 -39.61 21.70
N ASN A 34 -35.11 -40.88 21.91
CA ASN A 34 -34.12 -41.93 22.19
C ASN A 34 -33.27 -42.28 20.97
N LEU A 35 -33.85 -42.31 19.77
CA LEU A 35 -33.10 -42.48 18.50
C LEU A 35 -32.13 -41.32 18.25
N GLN A 36 -32.56 -40.08 18.49
CA GLN A 36 -31.72 -38.90 18.31
C GLN A 36 -30.54 -38.88 19.30
N LYS A 37 -30.77 -39.22 20.59
CA LYS A 37 -29.69 -39.41 21.57
C LYS A 37 -28.71 -40.52 21.18
N THR A 38 -29.22 -41.64 20.66
CA THR A 38 -28.37 -42.77 20.25
C THR A 38 -27.50 -42.42 19.04
N MET A 39 -28.03 -41.66 18.08
CA MET A 39 -27.27 -41.16 16.92
C MET A 39 -26.23 -40.11 17.30
N GLU A 40 -26.55 -39.18 18.22
CA GLU A 40 -25.57 -38.22 18.76
C GLU A 40 -24.44 -38.95 19.50
N GLN A 41 -24.77 -39.93 20.33
CA GLN A 41 -23.78 -40.68 21.10
C GLN A 41 -22.89 -41.57 20.21
N GLN A 42 -23.43 -42.14 19.12
CA GLN A 42 -22.63 -42.82 18.09
C GLN A 42 -21.70 -41.85 17.34
N ASN A 43 -22.15 -40.63 17.05
CA ASN A 43 -21.33 -39.62 16.37
C ASN A 43 -20.21 -39.08 17.28
N VAL A 44 -20.49 -38.91 18.58
CA VAL A 44 -19.48 -38.57 19.60
C VAL A 44 -18.46 -39.70 19.75
N ASN A 45 -18.89 -40.96 19.82
CA ASN A 45 -17.97 -42.12 19.88
C ASN A 45 -17.10 -42.24 18.62
N LYS A 46 -17.64 -41.94 17.44
CA LYS A 46 -16.88 -41.91 16.19
C LYS A 46 -15.86 -40.79 16.17
N LYS A 47 -16.22 -39.58 16.63
CA LYS A 47 -15.27 -38.46 16.79
C LYS A 47 -14.18 -38.79 17.80
N LEU A 48 -14.52 -39.38 18.94
CA LEU A 48 -13.55 -39.78 19.96
C LEU A 48 -12.58 -40.83 19.44
N LYS A 49 -13.08 -41.84 18.69
CA LYS A 49 -12.24 -42.85 18.05
C LYS A 49 -11.27 -42.23 17.02
N ASN A 50 -11.73 -41.27 16.23
CA ASN A 50 -10.89 -40.57 15.26
C ASN A 50 -9.81 -39.70 15.94
N ILE A 51 -10.14 -39.03 17.05
CA ILE A 51 -9.18 -38.27 17.86
C ILE A 51 -8.12 -39.19 18.46
N ILE A 52 -8.52 -40.34 19.00
CA ILE A 52 -7.58 -41.34 19.56
C ILE A 52 -6.64 -41.85 18.46
N ILE A 53 -7.14 -42.14 17.26
CA ILE A 53 -6.30 -42.56 16.12
C ILE A 53 -5.31 -41.46 15.74
N LEU A 54 -5.73 -40.20 15.66
CA LEU A 54 -4.85 -39.06 15.36
C LEU A 54 -3.76 -38.85 16.42
N LEU A 55 -4.09 -39.01 17.70
CA LEU A 55 -3.10 -38.89 18.78
C LEU A 55 -2.10 -40.05 18.75
N ALA A 56 -2.57 -41.28 18.47
CA ALA A 56 -1.71 -42.44 18.34
C ALA A 56 -0.75 -42.31 17.15
N THR A 57 -1.22 -41.84 15.98
CA THR A 57 -0.35 -41.63 14.81
C THR A 57 0.67 -40.52 15.04
N ALA A 58 0.29 -39.43 15.73
CA ALA A 58 1.21 -38.35 16.10
C ALA A 58 2.32 -38.84 17.06
N LEU A 59 1.98 -39.65 18.06
CA LEU A 59 2.94 -40.24 19.00
C LEU A 59 3.92 -41.20 18.30
N ILE A 60 3.44 -41.99 17.34
CA ILE A 60 4.28 -42.87 16.52
C ILE A 60 5.24 -42.04 15.65
N LEU A 61 4.77 -40.94 15.04
CA LEU A 61 5.62 -40.04 14.27
C LEU A 61 6.70 -39.37 15.14
N ILE A 62 6.35 -38.90 16.34
CA ILE A 62 7.31 -38.28 17.27
C ILE A 62 8.39 -39.28 17.71
N THR A 63 8.01 -40.53 17.98
CA THR A 63 8.97 -41.59 18.36
C THR A 63 9.88 -41.99 17.19
N ILE A 64 9.35 -42.08 15.97
CA ILE A 64 10.17 -42.32 14.76
C ILE A 64 11.15 -41.15 14.53
N ILE A 65 10.71 -39.91 14.68
CA ILE A 65 11.57 -38.72 14.55
C ILE A 65 12.68 -38.73 15.62
N ARG A 66 12.36 -39.08 16.87
CA ARG A 66 13.35 -39.22 17.95
C ARG A 66 14.37 -40.34 17.71
N LEU A 67 13.99 -41.41 17.02
CA LEU A 67 14.88 -42.51 16.65
C LEU A 67 15.80 -42.14 15.47
N HIS A 68 15.31 -41.34 14.51
CA HIS A 68 16.10 -40.93 13.34
C HIS A 68 16.95 -39.67 13.58
N TYR A 69 16.60 -38.87 14.60
CA TYR A 69 17.31 -37.65 14.97
C TYR A 69 17.54 -37.63 16.49
N PRO A 70 18.53 -38.38 17.01
CA PRO A 70 18.93 -38.26 18.41
C PRO A 70 19.42 -36.82 18.64
N ILE A 71 18.71 -36.10 19.51
CA ILE A 71 19.09 -34.75 19.93
C ILE A 71 20.51 -34.77 20.48
N LEU A 72 21.40 -34.01 19.83
CA LEU A 72 22.73 -33.65 20.33
C LEU A 72 22.59 -33.12 21.76
N LYS A 73 23.12 -33.90 22.70
CA LYS A 73 23.27 -33.49 24.09
C LYS A 73 24.54 -32.65 24.20
N ASP A 74 24.36 -31.39 24.52
CA ASP A 74 25.39 -30.45 24.90
C ASP A 74 26.19 -30.97 26.11
N ASN A 75 27.51 -30.88 26.05
CA ASN A 75 28.44 -31.24 27.12
C ASN A 75 29.76 -30.50 26.87
N GLN A 76 29.98 -29.37 27.53
CA GLN A 76 31.21 -29.13 28.30
C GLN A 76 31.15 -27.83 29.12
N SER A 77 31.09 -27.99 30.44
CA SER A 77 31.49 -26.98 31.41
C SER A 77 33.02 -27.02 31.61
N SER A 78 33.64 -25.85 31.52
CA SER A 78 34.80 -25.36 32.28
C SER A 78 36.06 -26.25 32.43
N SER A 79 37.16 -25.84 31.80
CA SER A 79 38.47 -25.86 32.47
C SER A 79 39.30 -24.63 32.06
N LEU A 80 40.11 -24.18 33.01
CA LEU A 80 40.69 -22.85 33.16
C LEU A 80 42.11 -22.76 32.57
N SER A 81 42.41 -21.59 32.00
CA SER A 81 43.74 -20.93 31.91
C SER A 81 44.82 -21.48 30.96
N THR A 82 45.17 -20.63 29.99
CA THR A 82 46.46 -19.90 29.89
C THR A 82 46.98 -19.93 28.46
N PHE A 83 46.76 -18.89 27.66
CA PHE A 83 47.72 -18.50 26.63
C PHE A 83 47.65 -17.00 26.33
N LYS A 84 48.60 -16.31 26.97
CA LYS A 84 49.34 -15.09 26.60
C LYS A 84 48.75 -14.14 25.55
N ASN A 85 48.62 -12.89 26.00
CA ASN A 85 48.69 -11.63 25.25
C ASN A 85 49.55 -11.70 23.98
N SER A 86 48.92 -11.40 22.85
CA SER A 86 49.59 -10.79 21.69
C SER A 86 48.60 -9.93 20.91
N GLY A 87 48.80 -8.61 20.96
CA GLY A 87 48.41 -7.66 19.93
C GLY A 87 46.91 -7.44 19.69
N LEU A 88 46.35 -6.44 20.37
CA LEU A 88 45.12 -5.76 19.95
C LEU A 88 45.34 -5.15 18.55
N ILE A 89 44.82 -5.79 17.51
CA ILE A 89 44.41 -5.11 16.27
C ILE A 89 42.89 -5.17 16.30
N GLY A 90 42.29 -4.12 16.87
CA GLY A 90 40.84 -3.93 16.82
C GLY A 90 40.39 -3.83 15.36
N PRO A 91 39.19 -4.32 15.01
CA PRO A 91 38.64 -4.09 13.69
C PRO A 91 38.52 -2.57 13.52
N SER A 92 39.21 -2.05 12.49
CA SER A 92 39.11 -0.66 12.05
C SER A 92 37.63 -0.32 11.90
N TYR A 93 37.08 0.38 12.90
CA TYR A 93 35.87 1.15 12.75
C TYR A 93 36.24 2.25 11.76
N HIS A 94 36.10 1.94 10.47
CA HIS A 94 36.11 2.98 9.46
C HIS A 94 34.91 3.85 9.78
N ASP A 95 35.16 4.93 10.50
CA ASP A 95 34.32 6.12 10.51
C ASP A 95 33.95 6.36 9.06
N ILE A 96 32.69 6.07 8.71
CA ILE A 96 32.13 6.50 7.45
C ILE A 96 32.12 8.02 7.56
N LYS A 97 33.17 8.66 7.06
CA LYS A 97 33.19 10.10 6.75
C LYS A 97 32.12 10.33 5.69
N ILE A 98 30.88 10.43 6.13
CA ILE A 98 29.75 10.84 5.30
C ILE A 98 29.97 12.33 5.05
N SER A 99 30.52 12.62 3.87
CA SER A 99 30.74 13.97 3.41
C SER A 99 29.42 14.75 3.36
N ASP A 100 29.48 16.05 3.70
CA ASP A 100 28.36 16.99 3.66
C ASP A 100 27.68 17.09 2.28
N ASN A 101 28.22 16.48 1.22
CA ASN A 101 27.57 16.39 -0.09
C ASN A 101 26.29 15.54 -0.08
N ILE A 102 26.09 14.61 0.87
CA ILE A 102 24.87 13.79 0.93
C ILE A 102 23.64 14.63 1.30
N GLU A 103 23.79 15.75 2.03
CA GLU A 103 22.67 16.66 2.33
C GLU A 103 22.14 17.44 1.11
N LYS A 104 22.93 17.49 0.02
CA LYS A 104 22.62 18.24 -1.20
C LYS A 104 22.35 17.35 -2.41
N CYS A 105 22.34 16.02 -2.24
CA CYS A 105 22.06 15.13 -3.34
C CYS A 105 20.56 15.09 -3.63
N ASP A 106 20.20 15.38 -4.88
CA ASP A 106 18.89 15.03 -5.41
C ASP A 106 18.82 13.52 -5.64
N ILE A 107 18.07 12.82 -4.77
CA ILE A 107 17.86 11.38 -4.87
C ILE A 107 16.76 11.00 -5.88
N PHE A 108 16.01 11.98 -6.39
CA PHE A 108 14.83 11.76 -7.23
C PHE A 108 15.13 11.81 -8.72
N THR A 109 16.31 12.33 -9.10
CA THR A 109 16.79 12.35 -10.49
C THR A 109 17.91 11.34 -10.71
N GLY A 110 17.73 10.44 -11.67
CA GLY A 110 18.58 9.27 -11.83
C GLY A 110 18.13 8.33 -12.94
N GLU A 111 18.57 7.08 -12.83
CA GLU A 111 18.27 6.01 -13.77
C GLU A 111 18.00 4.68 -13.03
N TRP A 112 17.30 3.77 -13.70
CA TRP A 112 17.16 2.39 -13.23
C TRP A 112 18.36 1.57 -13.66
N VAL A 113 18.97 0.89 -12.70
CA VAL A 113 20.10 0.00 -12.94
C VAL A 113 19.76 -1.43 -12.49
N PRO A 114 20.37 -2.47 -13.10
CA PRO A 114 20.15 -3.84 -12.68
C PRO A 114 20.47 -4.08 -11.21
N ASN A 115 19.64 -4.88 -10.56
CA ASN A 115 19.78 -5.31 -9.18
C ASN A 115 19.46 -6.81 -9.04
N PRO A 116 20.47 -7.69 -9.17
CA PRO A 116 20.28 -9.13 -9.08
C PRO A 116 19.76 -9.62 -7.73
N LYS A 117 19.92 -8.81 -6.66
CA LYS A 117 19.54 -9.16 -5.29
C LYS A 117 18.04 -9.02 -4.99
N ALA A 118 17.30 -8.27 -5.82
CA ALA A 118 15.84 -8.16 -5.69
C ALA A 118 15.14 -9.39 -6.29
N PRO A 119 13.87 -9.69 -5.95
CA PRO A 119 13.05 -9.02 -4.94
C PRO A 119 13.45 -9.42 -3.50
N TYR A 120 12.92 -8.71 -2.51
CA TYR A 120 13.24 -8.94 -1.09
C TYR A 120 12.17 -9.70 -0.31
N TYR A 121 11.04 -9.99 -0.96
CA TYR A 121 9.91 -10.78 -0.51
C TYR A 121 9.22 -11.37 -1.75
N THR A 122 8.33 -12.33 -1.54
CA THR A 122 7.50 -12.94 -2.59
C THR A 122 6.03 -12.87 -2.21
N ASN A 123 5.16 -13.33 -3.11
CA ASN A 123 3.74 -13.53 -2.87
C ASN A 123 3.43 -14.56 -1.78
N GLU A 124 4.39 -15.41 -1.42
CA GLU A 124 4.25 -16.40 -0.35
C GLU A 124 4.69 -15.85 1.00
N THR A 125 5.64 -14.91 1.04
CA THR A 125 6.20 -14.37 2.29
C THR A 125 5.47 -13.13 2.80
N CYS A 126 4.68 -12.46 1.95
CA CYS A 126 3.91 -11.28 2.35
C CYS A 126 2.40 -11.47 2.18
N TRP A 127 1.67 -11.37 3.29
CA TRP A 127 0.21 -11.46 3.32
C TRP A 127 -0.52 -10.18 2.90
N ALA A 128 0.18 -9.03 2.93
CA ALA A 128 -0.45 -7.71 2.71
C ALA A 128 -0.65 -7.35 1.23
N ILE A 129 -0.17 -8.18 0.30
CA ILE A 129 -0.30 -7.94 -1.14
C ILE A 129 -1.77 -8.07 -1.54
N HIS A 130 -2.33 -7.01 -2.11
CA HIS A 130 -3.69 -7.07 -2.64
C HIS A 130 -3.75 -7.97 -3.88
N GLU A 131 -4.88 -8.65 -4.11
CA GLU A 131 -5.04 -9.61 -5.21
C GLU A 131 -4.65 -9.02 -6.59
N HIS A 132 -5.22 -7.89 -7.01
CA HIS A 132 -4.85 -7.25 -8.28
C HIS A 132 -3.39 -6.77 -8.42
N GLN A 133 -2.61 -6.81 -7.34
CA GLN A 133 -1.17 -6.48 -7.34
C GLN A 133 -0.30 -7.74 -7.29
N ASN A 134 -0.89 -8.92 -7.08
CA ASN A 134 -0.19 -10.18 -6.89
C ASN A 134 0.13 -10.88 -8.21
N CYS A 135 0.98 -10.24 -9.02
CA CYS A 135 1.25 -10.67 -10.39
C CYS A 135 1.78 -12.10 -10.51
N MET A 136 2.61 -12.52 -9.55
CA MET A 136 3.17 -13.87 -9.54
C MET A 136 2.10 -14.93 -9.24
N LYS A 137 1.14 -14.65 -8.33
CA LYS A 137 0.02 -15.54 -8.05
C LYS A 137 -0.85 -15.77 -9.29
N TYR A 138 -1.08 -14.72 -10.07
CA TYR A 138 -1.91 -14.77 -11.28
C TYR A 138 -1.13 -15.13 -12.56
N GLY A 139 0.06 -15.74 -12.40
CA GLY A 139 0.76 -16.42 -13.49
C GLY A 139 1.51 -15.48 -14.45
N ARG A 140 1.92 -14.30 -13.99
CA ARG A 140 2.82 -13.44 -14.78
C ARG A 140 4.12 -14.21 -15.11
N PRO A 141 4.48 -14.38 -16.40
CA PRO A 141 5.58 -15.27 -16.79
C PRO A 141 6.96 -14.61 -16.71
N ASP A 142 7.05 -13.29 -16.87
CA ASP A 142 8.30 -12.55 -16.79
C ASP A 142 8.60 -12.07 -15.36
N SER A 143 9.86 -12.08 -14.95
CA SER A 143 10.30 -11.63 -13.62
C SER A 143 11.43 -10.61 -13.65
N ASP A 144 11.93 -10.24 -14.83
CA ASP A 144 13.04 -9.30 -14.99
C ASP A 144 12.70 -7.89 -14.48
N PHE A 145 11.42 -7.52 -14.48
CA PHE A 145 10.95 -6.27 -13.89
C PHE A 145 11.25 -6.16 -12.38
N LEU A 146 11.47 -7.28 -11.68
CA LEU A 146 11.85 -7.30 -10.27
C LEU A 146 13.33 -6.96 -10.05
N LYS A 147 14.17 -7.05 -11.09
CA LYS A 147 15.63 -7.02 -10.97
C LYS A 147 16.22 -5.64 -11.19
N TRP A 148 15.60 -4.62 -10.62
CA TRP A 148 15.99 -3.21 -10.82
C TRP A 148 16.08 -2.46 -9.49
N LYS A 149 16.98 -1.47 -9.43
CA LYS A 149 17.02 -0.46 -8.35
C LYS A 149 17.20 0.92 -8.94
N TRP A 150 16.71 1.93 -8.23
CA TRP A 150 16.94 3.32 -8.60
C TRP A 150 18.35 3.77 -8.20
N LYS A 151 19.05 4.45 -9.11
CA LYS A 151 20.37 5.05 -8.85
C LYS A 151 20.31 6.55 -9.16
N PRO A 152 20.42 7.42 -8.14
CA PRO A 152 20.55 8.85 -8.37
C PRO A 152 21.82 9.21 -9.14
N ASN A 153 21.79 10.31 -9.90
CA ASN A 153 22.91 10.70 -10.76
C ASN A 153 24.20 11.07 -10.00
N ARG A 154 24.07 11.63 -8.78
CA ARG A 154 25.19 12.26 -8.06
C ARG A 154 25.50 11.62 -6.71
N CYS A 155 24.76 10.59 -6.32
CA CYS A 155 24.99 9.88 -5.08
C CYS A 155 24.40 8.48 -5.12
N GLU A 156 24.74 7.70 -4.10
CA GLU A 156 24.14 6.40 -3.87
C GLU A 156 22.89 6.52 -3.02
N LEU A 157 21.82 5.83 -3.44
CA LEU A 157 20.65 5.57 -2.63
C LEU A 157 20.76 4.14 -2.09
N PRO A 158 20.95 3.95 -0.78
CA PRO A 158 20.98 2.61 -0.20
C PRO A 158 19.65 1.91 -0.37
N VAL A 159 19.71 0.62 -0.71
CA VAL A 159 18.54 -0.27 -0.66
C VAL A 159 17.98 -0.31 0.76
N PHE A 160 16.66 -0.34 0.86
CA PHE A 160 15.89 -0.37 2.10
C PHE A 160 16.34 -1.50 3.02
N ASN A 161 16.73 -1.11 4.23
CA ASN A 161 17.02 -2.03 5.32
C ASN A 161 15.87 -1.96 6.35
N PRO A 162 15.05 -3.02 6.46
CA PRO A 162 13.88 -2.99 7.33
C PRO A 162 14.23 -2.88 8.82
N PHE A 163 15.35 -3.46 9.26
CA PHE A 163 15.80 -3.34 10.66
C PHE A 163 16.15 -1.89 11.01
N GLN A 164 16.93 -1.23 10.14
CA GLN A 164 17.31 0.17 10.34
C GLN A 164 16.10 1.10 10.27
N PHE A 165 15.16 0.81 9.36
CA PHE A 165 13.94 1.61 9.26
C PHE A 165 13.09 1.49 10.51
N LEU A 166 12.79 0.25 10.96
CA LEU A 166 12.01 0.01 12.18
C LEU A 166 12.65 0.65 13.42
N ASP A 167 13.97 0.60 13.55
CA ASP A 167 14.67 1.27 14.65
C ASP A 167 14.55 2.81 14.56
N MET A 168 14.62 3.38 13.36
CA MET A 168 14.41 4.81 13.13
C MET A 168 12.98 5.27 13.41
N VAL A 169 11.98 4.39 13.26
CA VAL A 169 10.56 4.66 13.55
C VAL A 169 10.08 4.09 14.89
N ARG A 170 11.00 3.65 15.75
CA ARG A 170 10.68 3.20 17.09
C ARG A 170 9.96 4.29 17.87
N ASP A 171 8.89 3.89 18.57
CA ASP A 171 8.01 4.77 19.36
C ASP A 171 7.33 5.89 18.56
N LYS A 172 7.17 5.70 17.25
CA LYS A 172 6.54 6.67 16.36
C LYS A 172 5.30 6.12 15.68
N SER A 173 4.56 7.03 15.05
CA SER A 173 3.40 6.71 14.22
C SER A 173 3.54 7.32 12.83
N MET A 174 3.17 6.55 11.80
CA MET A 174 3.16 6.97 10.40
C MET A 174 1.80 6.68 9.75
N ALA A 175 1.26 7.64 9.02
CA ALA A 175 0.01 7.48 8.27
C ALA A 175 0.23 7.68 6.77
N PHE A 176 -0.27 6.75 5.97
CA PHE A 176 -0.49 6.94 4.53
C PHE A 176 -1.91 7.47 4.31
N VAL A 177 -2.06 8.55 3.55
CA VAL A 177 -3.36 9.16 3.22
C VAL A 177 -3.45 9.31 1.71
N GLY A 178 -4.46 8.69 1.10
CA GLY A 178 -4.57 8.79 -0.34
C GLY A 178 -5.50 7.83 -1.06
N ASP A 179 -5.22 7.69 -2.34
CA ASP A 179 -5.88 6.75 -3.25
C ASP A 179 -5.27 5.34 -3.18
N SER A 180 -5.75 4.45 -4.07
CA SER A 180 -5.33 3.06 -4.14
C SER A 180 -3.85 2.86 -4.48
N VAL A 181 -3.18 3.84 -5.09
CA VAL A 181 -1.73 3.81 -5.30
C VAL A 181 -0.99 4.16 -4.01
N GLY A 182 -1.55 5.05 -3.18
CA GLY A 182 -1.09 5.26 -1.80
C GLY A 182 -1.23 3.99 -0.94
N ARG A 183 -2.33 3.24 -1.10
CA ARG A 183 -2.48 1.92 -0.47
C ARG A 183 -1.43 0.92 -0.94
N ASN A 184 -1.16 0.88 -2.25
CA ASN A 184 -0.14 0.01 -2.85
C ASN A 184 1.25 0.29 -2.26
N GLN A 185 1.60 1.56 -1.99
CA GLN A 185 2.83 1.94 -1.27
C GLN A 185 2.86 1.40 0.16
N MET A 186 1.77 1.56 0.89
CA MET A 186 1.66 1.08 2.27
C MET A 186 1.80 -0.45 2.33
N GLN A 187 1.18 -1.17 1.40
CA GLN A 187 1.26 -2.62 1.30
C GLN A 187 2.69 -3.11 1.01
N SER A 188 3.38 -2.45 0.07
CA SER A 188 4.81 -2.66 -0.18
C SER A 188 5.65 -2.47 1.10
N MET A 189 5.39 -1.40 1.85
CA MET A 189 6.07 -1.13 3.12
C MET A 189 5.84 -2.27 4.13
N ILE A 190 4.60 -2.73 4.32
CA ILE A 190 4.31 -3.88 5.21
C ILE A 190 5.08 -5.13 4.76
N CYS A 191 5.12 -5.42 3.46
CA CYS A 191 5.86 -6.55 2.94
C CYS A 191 7.38 -6.47 3.21
N LEU A 192 7.98 -5.29 3.00
CA LEU A 192 9.39 -5.08 3.28
C LEU A 192 9.71 -5.20 4.76
N LEU A 193 8.84 -4.70 5.63
CA LEU A 193 9.00 -4.76 7.09
C LEU A 193 8.76 -6.16 7.66
N SER A 194 7.90 -6.96 7.02
CA SER A 194 7.61 -8.35 7.41
C SER A 194 8.83 -9.28 7.33
N ARG A 195 9.92 -8.84 6.71
CA ARG A 195 11.24 -9.50 6.77
C ARG A 195 11.88 -9.47 8.16
N VAL A 196 11.38 -8.62 9.05
CA VAL A 196 11.84 -8.43 10.43
C VAL A 196 10.73 -8.80 11.41
N GLU A 197 9.55 -8.22 11.24
CA GLU A 197 8.42 -8.41 12.13
C GLU A 197 7.12 -8.26 11.36
N TYR A 198 6.19 -9.21 11.57
CA TYR A 198 4.83 -9.07 11.08
C TYR A 198 4.04 -8.18 12.04
N PRO A 199 3.34 -7.15 11.55
CA PRO A 199 2.55 -6.32 12.44
C PRO A 199 1.22 -6.98 12.80
N ILE A 200 0.64 -6.56 13.92
CA ILE A 200 -0.73 -6.93 14.32
C ILE A 200 -1.73 -5.84 13.91
N ASP A 201 -2.93 -6.24 13.48
CA ASP A 201 -4.03 -5.30 13.24
C ASP A 201 -4.57 -4.79 14.59
N VAL A 202 -4.51 -3.48 14.78
CA VAL A 202 -5.00 -2.75 15.97
C VAL A 202 -6.03 -1.69 15.57
N SER A 203 -6.72 -1.92 14.46
CA SER A 203 -7.75 -1.01 13.95
C SER A 203 -8.89 -0.91 14.98
N PRO A 204 -9.37 0.31 15.28
CA PRO A 204 -10.43 0.52 16.26
C PRO A 204 -11.81 0.05 15.76
N THR A 205 -11.96 -0.12 14.45
CA THR A 205 -13.18 -0.55 13.77
C THR A 205 -12.85 -1.56 12.68
N THR A 206 -13.88 -2.21 12.14
CA THR A 206 -13.78 -3.10 10.97
C THR A 206 -13.85 -2.34 9.63
N ASP A 207 -13.69 -1.02 9.64
CA ASP A 207 -13.77 -0.22 8.43
C ASP A 207 -12.51 -0.40 7.58
N GLU A 208 -12.64 -0.99 6.40
CA GLU A 208 -11.51 -1.21 5.49
C GLU A 208 -10.97 0.10 4.87
N HIS A 209 -11.70 1.21 4.99
CA HIS A 209 -11.21 2.52 4.57
C HIS A 209 -10.20 3.13 5.54
N PHE A 210 -10.12 2.61 6.77
CA PHE A 210 -9.14 2.99 7.77
C PHE A 210 -8.54 1.78 8.47
N LYS A 211 -7.23 1.59 8.30
CA LYS A 211 -6.51 0.49 8.95
C LYS A 211 -5.36 1.01 9.80
N ARG A 212 -5.09 0.30 10.89
CA ARG A 212 -3.95 0.57 11.77
C ARG A 212 -3.27 -0.75 12.16
N TRP A 213 -1.96 -0.74 12.04
CA TRP A 213 -1.09 -1.86 12.35
C TRP A 213 -0.02 -1.45 13.36
N ARG A 214 0.34 -2.36 14.27
CA ARG A 214 1.39 -2.16 15.26
C ARG A 214 2.50 -3.19 15.09
N TYR A 215 3.73 -2.69 15.01
CA TYR A 215 4.95 -3.50 15.19
C TYR A 215 5.32 -3.41 16.67
N GLU A 216 5.02 -4.46 17.43
CA GLU A 216 5.04 -4.47 18.90
C GLU A 216 6.46 -4.26 19.45
N ASN A 217 7.48 -4.92 18.89
CA ASN A 217 8.85 -4.80 19.41
C ASN A 217 9.48 -3.42 19.14
N TYR A 218 8.88 -2.65 18.24
CA TYR A 218 9.31 -1.28 17.91
C TYR A 218 8.36 -0.23 18.44
N ASN A 219 7.21 -0.62 18.99
CA ASN A 219 6.12 0.28 19.33
C ASN A 219 5.80 1.26 18.17
N PHE A 220 5.93 0.78 16.93
CA PHE A 220 5.73 1.58 15.73
C PHE A 220 4.32 1.35 15.20
N THR A 221 3.55 2.43 15.04
CA THR A 221 2.20 2.37 14.46
C THR A 221 2.23 2.80 13.00
N LEU A 222 1.71 1.94 12.12
CA LEU A 222 1.44 2.28 10.73
C LEU A 222 -0.07 2.39 10.51
N ALA A 223 -0.53 3.43 9.83
CA ALA A 223 -1.94 3.61 9.49
C ALA A 223 -2.14 3.92 8.01
N TYR A 224 -3.33 3.62 7.51
CA TYR A 224 -3.77 4.00 6.19
C TYR A 224 -5.18 4.60 6.25
N PHE A 225 -5.35 5.75 5.60
CA PHE A 225 -6.63 6.43 5.41
C PHE A 225 -6.94 6.48 3.91
N THR A 226 -8.04 5.84 3.52
CA THR A 226 -8.58 5.96 2.17
C THR A 226 -9.20 7.35 2.02
N SER A 227 -8.49 8.22 1.31
CA SER A 227 -8.95 9.56 0.97
C SER A 227 -8.52 9.87 -0.47
N PRO A 228 -9.16 9.28 -1.48
CA PRO A 228 -8.67 9.32 -2.86
C PRO A 228 -8.60 10.73 -3.46
N PHE A 229 -9.39 11.65 -2.89
CA PHE A 229 -9.43 13.06 -3.28
C PHE A 229 -8.81 14.00 -2.24
N LEU A 230 -8.35 13.51 -1.08
CA LEU A 230 -7.86 14.27 0.09
C LEU A 230 -8.87 15.23 0.75
N VAL A 231 -9.87 15.69 0.01
CA VAL A 231 -11.00 16.49 0.46
C VAL A 231 -12.22 15.63 0.69
N ARG A 232 -13.19 16.15 1.44
CA ARG A 232 -14.46 15.49 1.66
C ARG A 232 -15.09 15.16 0.30
N SER A 233 -15.41 13.89 0.11
CA SER A 233 -16.03 13.39 -1.10
C SER A 233 -17.18 12.46 -0.79
N ARG A 234 -18.17 12.40 -1.67
CA ARG A 234 -19.26 11.41 -1.62
C ARG A 234 -19.56 10.91 -3.02
N GLU A 235 -19.68 9.60 -3.17
CA GLU A 235 -20.26 9.03 -4.37
C GLU A 235 -21.73 9.45 -4.46
N ARG A 236 -22.09 10.06 -5.58
CA ARG A 236 -23.44 10.56 -5.87
C ARG A 236 -24.25 9.54 -6.64
N ASP A 237 -23.60 8.90 -7.59
CA ASP A 237 -24.17 7.90 -8.50
C ASP A 237 -23.04 6.93 -8.86
N SER A 238 -23.27 5.63 -8.72
CA SER A 238 -22.24 4.60 -8.94
C SER A 238 -22.03 4.27 -10.41
N ASP A 239 -23.03 4.52 -11.26
CA ASP A 239 -22.90 4.40 -12.70
C ASP A 239 -22.34 5.72 -13.26
N GLY A 240 -23.07 6.81 -13.01
CA GLY A 240 -22.71 8.14 -13.50
C GLY A 240 -22.61 8.23 -15.03
N PRO A 241 -22.27 9.39 -15.60
CA PRO A 241 -22.29 9.61 -17.05
C PRO A 241 -21.27 8.79 -17.84
N THR A 242 -20.29 8.20 -17.16
CA THR A 242 -19.17 7.46 -17.77
C THR A 242 -19.15 5.99 -17.40
N HIS A 243 -20.13 5.48 -16.65
CA HIS A 243 -20.13 4.11 -16.06
C HIS A 243 -18.97 3.86 -15.09
N THR A 244 -18.48 4.93 -14.46
CA THR A 244 -17.34 4.91 -13.52
C THR A 244 -17.63 5.74 -12.26
N GLY A 245 -18.91 6.02 -12.02
CA GLY A 245 -19.38 6.79 -10.88
C GLY A 245 -19.22 8.31 -11.05
N LEU A 246 -20.09 9.03 -10.36
CA LEU A 246 -20.11 10.48 -10.25
C LEU A 246 -19.90 10.85 -8.78
N PHE A 247 -18.92 11.71 -8.51
CA PHE A 247 -18.53 12.08 -7.15
C PHE A 247 -18.82 13.55 -6.86
N ASN A 248 -19.35 13.86 -5.68
CA ASN A 248 -19.37 15.22 -5.16
C ASN A 248 -18.06 15.47 -4.40
N LEU A 249 -17.28 16.47 -4.80
CA LEU A 249 -16.06 16.89 -4.11
C LEU A 249 -16.27 18.26 -3.47
N TYR A 250 -16.10 18.36 -2.16
CA TYR A 250 -16.19 19.61 -1.41
C TYR A 250 -14.79 20.21 -1.30
N LEU A 251 -14.41 21.02 -2.28
CA LEU A 251 -13.03 21.43 -2.54
C LEU A 251 -12.42 22.34 -1.46
N ASP A 252 -13.23 22.90 -0.57
CA ASP A 252 -12.84 23.71 0.58
C ASP A 252 -13.01 23.01 1.94
N GLU A 253 -13.36 21.72 1.95
CA GLU A 253 -13.49 20.89 3.16
C GLU A 253 -12.47 19.74 3.10
N PRO A 254 -11.44 19.68 3.97
CA PRO A 254 -10.55 18.52 4.01
C PRO A 254 -11.35 17.28 4.41
N ASP A 255 -10.93 16.09 3.97
CA ASP A 255 -11.58 14.86 4.42
C ASP A 255 -11.31 14.67 5.92
N GLU A 256 -12.39 14.61 6.70
CA GLU A 256 -12.34 14.51 8.16
C GLU A 256 -11.70 13.20 8.63
N SER A 257 -11.75 12.14 7.80
CA SER A 257 -11.21 10.82 8.12
C SER A 257 -9.75 10.88 8.57
N TRP A 258 -8.91 11.60 7.82
CA TRP A 258 -7.50 11.79 8.13
C TRP A 258 -7.25 13.11 8.87
N SER A 259 -7.87 14.22 8.42
CA SER A 259 -7.50 15.56 8.87
C SER A 259 -7.78 15.83 10.35
N THR A 260 -8.74 15.13 10.95
CA THR A 260 -9.03 15.22 12.39
C THR A 260 -8.08 14.42 13.26
N GLN A 261 -7.37 13.45 12.68
CA GLN A 261 -6.53 12.47 13.38
C GLN A 261 -5.02 12.70 13.24
N ILE A 262 -4.60 13.64 12.40
CA ILE A 262 -3.17 13.84 12.08
C ILE A 262 -2.28 14.16 13.28
N ASP A 263 -2.82 14.72 14.36
CA ASP A 263 -2.07 15.07 15.57
C ASP A 263 -1.38 13.86 16.22
N GLY A 264 -1.92 12.65 15.99
CA GLY A 264 -1.35 11.40 16.52
C GLY A 264 -0.21 10.81 15.70
N PHE A 265 0.27 11.48 14.64
CA PHE A 265 1.26 10.94 13.72
C PHE A 265 2.53 11.79 13.63
N ASP A 266 3.69 11.14 13.66
CA ASP A 266 5.00 11.76 13.45
C ASP A 266 5.30 11.98 11.96
N TYR A 267 4.75 11.10 11.11
CA TYR A 267 4.92 11.15 9.65
C TYR A 267 3.57 10.98 8.95
N LEU A 268 3.28 11.88 8.01
CA LEU A 268 2.07 11.85 7.19
C LEU A 268 2.45 11.78 5.71
N ILE A 269 2.20 10.66 5.03
CA ILE A 269 2.53 10.47 3.62
C ILE A 269 1.25 10.68 2.80
N LEU A 270 1.18 11.79 2.07
CA LEU A 270 0.04 12.18 1.24
C LEU A 270 0.28 11.77 -0.20
N SER A 271 -0.73 11.19 -0.83
CA SER A 271 -0.71 10.95 -2.27
C SER A 271 -2.10 10.85 -2.88
N ALA A 272 -2.34 11.53 -4.00
CA ALA A 272 -3.58 11.41 -4.75
C ALA A 272 -3.39 11.84 -6.20
N GLY A 273 -4.11 11.21 -7.13
CA GLY A 273 -4.13 11.65 -8.53
C GLY A 273 -5.13 10.90 -9.40
N HIS A 274 -5.04 9.57 -9.44
CA HIS A 274 -5.76 8.77 -10.45
C HIS A 274 -7.27 8.95 -10.40
N TRP A 275 -7.83 9.15 -9.20
CA TRP A 275 -9.27 9.37 -9.01
C TRP A 275 -9.79 10.69 -9.56
N PHE A 276 -8.95 11.71 -9.73
CA PHE A 276 -9.33 13.00 -10.31
C PHE A 276 -9.60 12.95 -11.81
N THR A 277 -9.31 11.82 -12.45
CA THR A 277 -9.73 11.58 -13.85
C THR A 277 -11.23 11.27 -13.96
N ARG A 278 -11.86 10.81 -12.88
CA ARG A 278 -13.30 10.47 -12.83
C ARG A 278 -14.19 11.69 -12.93
N THR A 279 -15.44 11.46 -13.28
CA THR A 279 -16.50 12.46 -13.29
C THR A 279 -16.80 12.96 -11.88
N ALA A 280 -16.80 14.28 -11.71
CA ALA A 280 -16.99 14.90 -10.40
C ALA A 280 -17.76 16.22 -10.48
N VAL A 281 -18.64 16.46 -9.52
CA VAL A 281 -19.27 17.76 -9.25
C VAL A 281 -18.47 18.46 -8.17
N TYR A 282 -18.07 19.70 -8.44
CA TYR A 282 -17.25 20.50 -7.55
C TYR A 282 -18.11 21.43 -6.70
N TYR A 283 -17.93 21.36 -5.39
CA TYR A 283 -18.59 22.20 -4.41
C TYR A 283 -17.60 23.10 -3.71
N GLU A 284 -17.98 24.37 -3.53
CA GLU A 284 -17.29 25.32 -2.67
C GLU A 284 -18.32 26.05 -1.81
N ARG A 285 -18.05 26.20 -0.51
CA ARG A 285 -19.02 26.70 0.46
C ARG A 285 -20.38 25.99 0.33
N ARG A 286 -20.31 24.69 0.04
CA ARG A 286 -21.45 23.79 -0.20
C ARG A 286 -22.37 24.20 -1.36
N ARG A 287 -21.87 24.97 -2.32
CA ARG A 287 -22.56 25.30 -3.58
C ARG A 287 -21.81 24.71 -4.75
N ALA A 288 -22.54 24.13 -5.71
CA ALA A 288 -21.93 23.62 -6.93
C ALA A 288 -21.35 24.79 -7.74
N VAL A 289 -20.05 24.73 -8.03
CA VAL A 289 -19.32 25.77 -8.79
C VAL A 289 -18.98 25.32 -10.21
N GLY A 290 -19.10 24.02 -10.48
CA GLY A 290 -18.86 23.42 -11.78
C GLY A 290 -18.75 21.90 -11.63
N CYS A 291 -18.39 21.23 -12.71
CA CYS A 291 -18.13 19.80 -12.69
C CYS A 291 -17.09 19.43 -13.73
N ARG A 292 -16.69 18.17 -13.76
CA ARG A 292 -15.92 17.57 -14.84
C ARG A 292 -16.78 16.50 -15.50
N TYR A 293 -17.05 16.65 -16.80
CA TYR A 293 -17.74 15.65 -17.64
C TYR A 293 -19.06 15.11 -17.04
N CYS A 294 -19.76 15.91 -16.23
CA CYS A 294 -20.91 15.41 -15.48
C CYS A 294 -22.23 15.40 -16.28
N GLN A 295 -22.26 16.05 -17.46
CA GLN A 295 -23.47 16.18 -18.30
C GLN A 295 -24.70 16.74 -17.57
N ILE A 296 -24.51 17.47 -16.46
CA ILE A 296 -25.60 18.09 -15.71
C ILE A 296 -25.95 19.44 -16.37
N PRO A 297 -27.21 19.66 -16.78
CA PRO A 297 -27.62 20.92 -17.38
C PRO A 297 -27.35 22.12 -16.46
N ASN A 298 -26.94 23.24 -17.05
CA ASN A 298 -26.69 24.52 -16.36
C ASN A 298 -25.53 24.50 -15.35
N LEU A 299 -24.64 23.50 -15.41
CA LEU A 299 -23.41 23.47 -14.61
C LEU A 299 -22.20 23.54 -15.53
N ALA A 300 -21.26 24.45 -15.24
CA ALA A 300 -20.07 24.64 -16.07
C ALA A 300 -19.15 23.42 -16.01
N ASP A 301 -18.69 22.96 -17.18
CA ASP A 301 -17.61 21.96 -17.25
C ASP A 301 -16.26 22.67 -17.02
N LEU A 302 -15.49 22.15 -16.07
CA LEU A 302 -14.22 22.69 -15.60
C LEU A 302 -13.11 21.68 -15.84
N PRO A 303 -11.88 22.14 -16.13
CA PRO A 303 -10.76 21.25 -16.34
C PRO A 303 -10.49 20.42 -15.09
N MET A 304 -9.96 19.21 -15.27
CA MET A 304 -9.57 18.32 -14.17
C MET A 304 -8.64 19.01 -13.16
N SER A 305 -7.72 19.84 -13.64
CA SER A 305 -6.81 20.61 -12.79
C SER A 305 -7.50 21.57 -11.84
N TYR A 306 -8.75 21.99 -12.10
CA TYR A 306 -9.51 22.83 -11.18
C TYR A 306 -9.74 22.11 -9.85
N GLY A 307 -10.39 20.95 -9.88
CA GLY A 307 -10.67 20.15 -8.69
C GLY A 307 -9.39 19.70 -8.01
N TYR A 308 -8.42 19.23 -8.80
CA TYR A 308 -7.14 18.74 -8.32
C TYR A 308 -6.34 19.81 -7.55
N ARG A 309 -6.21 21.00 -8.14
CA ARG A 309 -5.51 22.13 -7.52
C ARG A 309 -6.14 22.54 -6.19
N ARG A 310 -7.47 22.66 -6.16
CA ARG A 310 -8.18 23.08 -4.95
C ARG A 310 -8.10 22.02 -3.84
N ALA A 311 -8.17 20.74 -4.20
CA ALA A 311 -8.02 19.66 -3.24
C ALA A 311 -6.64 19.67 -2.55
N PHE A 312 -5.55 19.78 -3.31
CA PHE A 312 -4.20 19.88 -2.75
C PHE A 312 -4.00 21.14 -1.91
N ARG A 313 -4.53 22.28 -2.37
CA ARG A 313 -4.52 23.53 -1.61
C ARG A 313 -5.19 23.37 -0.24
N THR A 314 -6.37 22.76 -0.21
CA THR A 314 -7.15 22.52 1.01
C THR A 314 -6.45 21.52 1.94
N ALA A 315 -5.90 20.43 1.40
CA ALA A 315 -5.14 19.44 2.17
C ALA A 315 -3.92 20.08 2.84
N PHE A 316 -3.11 20.85 2.10
CA PHE A 316 -1.94 21.52 2.68
C PHE A 316 -2.31 22.64 3.64
N ALA A 317 -3.38 23.39 3.37
CA ALA A 317 -3.88 24.41 4.30
C ALA A 317 -4.35 23.78 5.61
N SER A 318 -5.03 22.62 5.56
CA SER A 318 -5.46 21.87 6.73
C SER A 318 -4.27 21.46 7.61
N ILE A 319 -3.20 20.93 7.00
CA ILE A 319 -1.97 20.56 7.72
C ILE A 319 -1.29 21.80 8.32
N ASN A 320 -1.07 22.84 7.51
CA ASN A 320 -0.40 24.07 7.96
C ASN A 320 -1.18 24.80 9.07
N GLY A 321 -2.51 24.72 9.06
CA GLY A 321 -3.39 25.30 10.06
C GLY A 321 -3.60 24.44 11.31
N ARG A 322 -3.19 23.16 11.30
CA ARG A 322 -3.39 22.25 12.42
C ARG A 322 -2.38 22.53 13.53
N GLN A 323 -2.84 23.09 14.65
CA GLN A 323 -1.96 23.40 15.78
C GLN A 323 -1.29 22.15 16.35
N GLY A 324 -2.04 21.07 16.58
CA GLY A 324 -1.57 19.84 17.21
C GLY A 324 -0.66 18.94 16.37
N PHE A 325 -0.40 19.25 15.10
CA PHE A 325 0.46 18.43 14.25
C PHE A 325 1.89 18.98 14.17
N ASP A 326 2.85 18.36 14.86
CA ASP A 326 4.26 18.77 14.82
C ASP A 326 5.18 17.80 14.02
N GLY A 327 4.56 16.80 13.39
CA GLY A 327 5.22 15.82 12.54
C GLY A 327 5.71 16.38 11.20
N VAL A 328 6.18 15.46 10.35
CA VAL A 328 6.61 15.75 8.98
C VAL A 328 5.56 15.22 8.00
N ALA A 329 4.97 16.11 7.21
CA ALA A 329 4.10 15.73 6.12
C ALA A 329 4.89 15.66 4.80
N ILE A 330 4.75 14.55 4.08
CA ILE A 330 5.48 14.21 2.88
C ILE A 330 4.47 14.04 1.75
N LEU A 331 4.60 14.84 0.68
CA LEU A 331 3.88 14.61 -0.56
C LEU A 331 4.66 13.60 -1.41
N ARG A 332 4.07 12.45 -1.72
CA ARG A 332 4.53 11.55 -2.79
C ARG A 332 3.92 12.01 -4.10
N THR A 333 4.77 12.36 -5.08
CA THR A 333 4.29 12.90 -6.36
C THR A 333 3.60 11.85 -7.24
N PHE A 334 2.84 12.32 -8.22
CA PHE A 334 2.02 11.50 -9.08
C PHE A 334 2.83 10.37 -9.73
N ALA A 335 2.34 9.14 -9.65
CA ALA A 335 2.95 7.99 -10.30
C ALA A 335 2.16 7.71 -11.59
N PRO A 336 2.73 7.96 -12.78
CA PRO A 336 2.01 7.81 -14.05
C PRO A 336 1.51 6.40 -14.30
N SER A 337 0.38 6.28 -15.00
CA SER A 337 -0.04 5.04 -15.64
C SER A 337 0.62 4.89 -17.02
N HIS A 338 0.72 3.66 -17.52
CA HIS A 338 1.40 3.34 -18.78
C HIS A 338 0.49 2.60 -19.77
N PHE A 339 -0.75 3.04 -19.92
CA PHE A 339 -1.63 2.50 -20.96
C PHE A 339 -1.10 2.83 -22.35
N GLU A 340 -1.04 1.81 -23.21
CA GLU A 340 -0.69 1.89 -24.61
C GLU A 340 -1.85 1.33 -25.45
N ASN A 341 -2.02 1.88 -26.67
CA ASN A 341 -3.00 1.42 -27.67
C ASN A 341 -4.47 1.47 -27.21
N GLY A 342 -4.79 2.32 -26.23
CA GLY A 342 -6.16 2.54 -25.77
C GLY A 342 -6.19 3.17 -24.38
N LEU A 343 -7.37 3.67 -23.99
CA LEU A 343 -7.62 4.07 -22.60
C LEU A 343 -7.84 2.83 -21.72
N TRP A 344 -7.82 3.06 -20.41
CA TRP A 344 -8.02 2.01 -19.40
C TRP A 344 -9.33 1.23 -19.53
N ASN A 345 -10.36 1.85 -20.11
CA ASN A 345 -11.69 1.28 -20.38
C ASN A 345 -11.95 0.99 -21.87
N GLU A 346 -10.95 1.16 -22.74
CA GLU A 346 -11.05 1.01 -24.19
C GLU A 346 -10.07 -0.04 -24.73
N GLY A 347 -9.65 -0.97 -23.88
CA GLY A 347 -8.75 -2.08 -24.26
C GLY A 347 -7.27 -1.75 -24.25
N GLY A 348 -6.86 -0.59 -23.70
CA GLY A 348 -5.45 -0.27 -23.48
C GLY A 348 -4.75 -1.30 -22.57
N ASP A 349 -3.44 -1.46 -22.76
CA ASP A 349 -2.61 -2.40 -21.99
C ASP A 349 -1.17 -1.85 -21.81
N CYS A 350 -0.37 -2.46 -20.94
CA CYS A 350 1.00 -2.09 -20.59
C CYS A 350 1.91 -3.32 -20.71
N VAL A 351 2.13 -3.76 -21.95
CA VAL A 351 2.80 -5.05 -22.25
C VAL A 351 4.33 -4.98 -22.26
N ARG A 352 4.91 -3.81 -22.00
CA ARG A 352 6.37 -3.63 -21.96
C ARG A 352 6.96 -4.48 -20.82
N ARG A 353 8.14 -5.05 -21.06
CA ARG A 353 8.82 -5.98 -20.12
C ARG A 353 10.17 -5.48 -19.62
N ARG A 354 10.53 -4.25 -19.97
CA ARG A 354 11.76 -3.58 -19.51
C ARG A 354 11.47 -2.13 -19.15
N PRO A 355 12.27 -1.53 -18.25
CA PRO A 355 12.25 -0.09 -18.03
C PRO A 355 12.54 0.67 -19.32
N PHE A 356 12.08 1.91 -19.34
CA PHE A 356 12.55 2.89 -20.31
C PHE A 356 13.98 3.35 -19.97
N GLY A 357 14.78 3.57 -21.00
CA GLY A 357 15.98 4.40 -20.90
C GLY A 357 15.61 5.87 -20.66
N GLY A 358 16.52 6.66 -20.10
CA GLY A 358 16.24 8.04 -19.65
C GLY A 358 15.74 9.02 -20.72
N LYS A 359 15.82 8.69 -22.01
CA LYS A 359 15.30 9.49 -23.13
C LYS A 359 14.13 8.84 -23.86
N GLU A 360 13.73 7.63 -23.47
CA GLU A 360 12.67 6.86 -24.14
C GLU A 360 11.26 7.24 -23.68
N ALA A 361 11.13 7.97 -22.56
CA ALA A 361 9.85 8.40 -22.01
C ALA A 361 9.82 9.91 -21.77
N VAL A 362 8.68 10.52 -22.08
CA VAL A 362 8.40 11.94 -21.87
C VAL A 362 7.18 12.06 -20.98
N LEU A 363 7.28 12.90 -19.94
CA LEU A 363 6.12 13.24 -19.11
C LEU A 363 5.27 14.26 -19.84
N GLU A 364 4.07 13.87 -20.26
CA GLU A 364 3.19 14.70 -21.08
C GLU A 364 1.71 14.55 -20.71
N GLY A 365 0.86 15.34 -21.37
CA GLY A 365 -0.59 15.30 -21.22
C GLY A 365 -1.06 15.45 -19.76
N ALA A 366 -2.04 14.63 -19.38
CA ALA A 366 -2.60 14.64 -18.03
C ALA A 366 -1.56 14.30 -16.95
N ASN A 367 -0.58 13.44 -17.25
CA ASN A 367 0.47 13.07 -16.30
C ASN A 367 1.35 14.28 -15.94
N LEU A 368 1.71 15.09 -16.94
CA LEU A 368 2.45 16.35 -16.73
C LEU A 368 1.61 17.38 -15.97
N GLU A 369 0.32 17.51 -16.31
CA GLU A 369 -0.60 18.44 -15.64
C GLU A 369 -0.75 18.11 -14.15
N PHE A 370 -1.00 16.84 -13.80
CA PHE A 370 -1.05 16.38 -12.41
C PHE A 370 0.23 16.71 -11.65
N TYR A 371 1.38 16.34 -12.23
CA TYR A 371 2.68 16.58 -11.61
C TYR A 371 2.95 18.07 -11.37
N MET A 372 2.70 18.93 -12.37
CA MET A 372 2.94 20.37 -12.25
C MET A 372 2.03 21.02 -11.20
N VAL A 373 0.73 20.66 -11.17
CA VAL A 373 -0.19 21.17 -10.15
C VAL A 373 0.26 20.78 -8.73
N GLN A 374 0.72 19.53 -8.53
CA GLN A 374 1.26 19.11 -7.24
C GLN A 374 2.46 19.95 -6.82
N LEU A 375 3.42 20.17 -7.72
CA LEU A 375 4.60 20.98 -7.42
C LEU A 375 4.25 22.42 -7.10
N GLU A 376 3.33 23.02 -7.85
CA GLU A 376 2.90 24.40 -7.65
C GLU A 376 2.21 24.60 -6.30
N GLU A 377 1.21 23.76 -5.97
CA GLU A 377 0.49 23.87 -4.70
C GLU A 377 1.37 23.49 -3.51
N PHE A 378 2.28 22.51 -3.67
CA PHE A 378 3.27 22.17 -2.64
C PHE A 378 4.22 23.34 -2.36
N ARG A 379 4.78 23.96 -3.41
CA ARG A 379 5.68 25.12 -3.26
C ARG A 379 4.96 26.31 -2.63
N ALA A 380 3.69 26.54 -3.01
CA ALA A 380 2.87 27.58 -2.40
C ALA A 380 2.66 27.31 -0.90
N ALA A 381 2.30 26.07 -0.53
CA ALA A 381 2.09 25.66 0.85
C ALA A 381 3.35 25.76 1.71
N VAL A 382 4.52 25.37 1.19
CA VAL A 382 5.81 25.50 1.89
C VAL A 382 6.17 26.97 2.14
N ARG A 383 5.86 27.86 1.18
CA ARG A 383 6.20 29.29 1.28
C ARG A 383 5.41 30.01 2.38
N ILE A 384 4.14 29.68 2.54
CA ILE A 384 3.23 30.36 3.47
C ILE A 384 3.10 29.63 4.81
N GLY A 385 3.42 28.34 4.83
CA GLY A 385 3.26 27.44 5.97
C GLY A 385 4.44 27.47 6.93
N ARG A 386 4.19 26.99 8.15
CA ARG A 386 5.24 26.78 9.17
C ARG A 386 5.46 25.29 9.48
N LYS A 387 4.59 24.41 9.00
CA LYS A 387 4.72 22.97 9.25
C LYS A 387 5.77 22.35 8.34
N LYS A 388 6.31 21.19 8.76
CA LYS A 388 7.38 20.50 8.04
C LYS A 388 6.80 19.74 6.85
N LEU A 389 6.69 20.41 5.71
CA LEU A 389 6.31 19.81 4.44
C LEU A 389 7.56 19.36 3.66
N ARG A 390 7.53 18.14 3.09
CA ARG A 390 8.59 17.57 2.25
C ARG A 390 8.01 16.97 0.97
N LEU A 391 8.81 16.98 -0.08
CA LEU A 391 8.47 16.41 -1.38
C LEU A 391 9.26 15.12 -1.56
N MET A 392 8.56 14.02 -1.80
CA MET A 392 9.13 12.75 -2.26
C MET A 392 8.80 12.62 -3.74
N ASP A 393 9.73 13.07 -4.58
CA ASP A 393 9.46 13.21 -6.01
C ASP A 393 9.70 11.89 -6.76
N THR A 394 8.67 11.06 -6.84
CA THR A 394 8.73 9.72 -7.44
C THR A 394 8.37 9.69 -8.92
N THR A 395 7.82 10.78 -9.49
CA THR A 395 7.24 10.81 -10.84
C THR A 395 8.21 10.32 -11.90
N GLN A 396 9.44 10.84 -11.93
CA GLN A 396 10.43 10.46 -12.95
C GLN A 396 10.82 8.99 -12.84
N ALA A 397 11.13 8.52 -11.64
CA ALA A 397 11.48 7.12 -11.42
C ALA A 397 10.35 6.18 -11.87
N MET A 398 9.10 6.55 -11.63
CA MET A 398 7.93 5.73 -11.99
C MET A 398 7.57 5.81 -13.47
N LEU A 399 7.73 6.97 -14.10
CA LEU A 399 7.58 7.13 -15.54
C LEU A 399 8.48 6.15 -16.33
N LEU A 400 9.65 5.80 -15.79
CA LEU A 400 10.60 4.91 -16.45
C LEU A 400 10.27 3.42 -16.27
N ARG A 401 9.17 3.06 -15.62
CA ARG A 401 8.84 1.67 -15.23
C ARG A 401 7.54 1.12 -15.82
N PRO A 402 7.32 1.21 -17.15
CA PRO A 402 6.11 0.65 -17.76
C PRO A 402 6.01 -0.88 -17.57
N ASP A 403 7.14 -1.54 -17.28
CA ASP A 403 7.25 -2.97 -17.02
C ASP A 403 6.72 -3.43 -15.66
N GLY A 404 6.45 -2.51 -14.73
CA GLY A 404 6.12 -2.86 -13.35
C GLY A 404 4.65 -3.07 -13.04
N HIS A 405 3.76 -2.85 -14.01
CA HIS A 405 2.32 -2.92 -13.82
C HIS A 405 1.79 -4.37 -13.87
N PRO A 406 0.66 -4.67 -13.20
CA PRO A 406 0.01 -5.97 -13.34
C PRO A 406 -0.43 -6.31 -14.75
N SER A 407 -0.85 -5.33 -15.57
CA SER A 407 -1.54 -5.61 -16.83
C SER A 407 -2.72 -6.55 -16.54
N ARG A 408 -2.85 -7.65 -17.28
CA ARG A 408 -3.85 -8.71 -17.08
C ARG A 408 -3.56 -9.66 -15.91
N TYR A 409 -2.42 -9.52 -15.24
CA TYR A 409 -1.96 -10.43 -14.20
C TYR A 409 -2.39 -9.97 -12.79
N GLY A 410 -3.63 -9.48 -12.64
CA GLY A 410 -4.22 -9.12 -11.34
C GLY A 410 -5.42 -9.99 -10.95
N HIS A 411 -5.76 -10.96 -11.78
CA HIS A 411 -6.94 -11.81 -11.65
C HIS A 411 -6.76 -13.04 -12.55
N TRP A 412 -7.63 -14.04 -12.43
CA TRP A 412 -7.59 -15.16 -13.37
C TRP A 412 -8.15 -14.74 -14.74
N PRO A 413 -7.71 -15.34 -15.86
CA PRO A 413 -8.07 -14.87 -17.21
C PRO A 413 -9.58 -14.77 -17.51
N ASN A 414 -10.39 -15.60 -16.84
CA ASN A 414 -11.83 -15.71 -17.06
C ASN A 414 -12.68 -14.88 -16.06
N GLU A 415 -12.05 -14.13 -15.16
CA GLU A 415 -12.76 -13.32 -14.18
C GLU A 415 -13.29 -12.03 -14.81
N ASN A 416 -14.54 -11.69 -14.48
CA ASN A 416 -15.15 -10.44 -14.91
C ASN A 416 -14.83 -9.34 -13.90
N VAL A 417 -13.82 -8.53 -14.21
CA VAL A 417 -13.34 -7.43 -13.37
C VAL A 417 -13.48 -6.09 -14.09
N THR A 418 -13.69 -5.00 -13.34
CA THR A 418 -13.83 -3.66 -13.91
C THR A 418 -12.58 -3.16 -14.62
N LEU A 419 -11.40 -3.48 -14.09
CA LEU A 419 -10.11 -3.10 -14.65
C LEU A 419 -9.34 -4.38 -15.02
N TYR A 420 -9.59 -4.88 -16.22
CA TYR A 420 -8.96 -6.12 -16.71
C TYR A 420 -7.46 -5.92 -16.97
N ASN A 421 -7.08 -4.84 -17.65
CA ASN A 421 -5.68 -4.47 -17.78
C ASN A 421 -5.36 -3.36 -16.78
N ASP A 422 -4.68 -3.70 -15.70
CA ASP A 422 -4.27 -2.72 -14.69
C ASP A 422 -2.90 -2.14 -15.03
N CYS A 423 -2.90 -0.92 -15.57
CA CYS A 423 -1.70 -0.13 -15.85
C CYS A 423 -1.60 1.10 -14.94
N VAL A 424 -2.28 1.07 -13.79
CA VAL A 424 -2.32 2.14 -12.78
C VAL A 424 -1.55 1.71 -11.53
N HIS A 425 -1.86 0.52 -11.00
CA HIS A 425 -1.21 -0.04 -9.83
C HIS A 425 0.07 -0.79 -10.20
N TRP A 426 0.83 -1.20 -9.19
CA TRP A 426 2.12 -1.85 -9.36
C TRP A 426 2.09 -3.25 -8.80
N CYS A 427 2.74 -4.18 -9.50
CA CYS A 427 3.00 -5.51 -8.96
C CYS A 427 3.73 -5.40 -7.62
N LEU A 428 3.39 -6.28 -6.68
CA LEU A 428 4.18 -6.51 -5.47
C LEU A 428 4.71 -7.95 -5.44
N PRO A 429 6.02 -8.16 -5.22
CA PRO A 429 7.09 -7.16 -5.25
C PRO A 429 7.20 -6.45 -6.61
N GLY A 430 7.83 -5.27 -6.64
CA GLY A 430 7.91 -4.48 -7.88
C GLY A 430 8.54 -3.09 -7.70
N PRO A 431 8.42 -2.20 -8.72
CA PRO A 431 9.12 -0.91 -8.71
C PRO A 431 8.78 0.00 -7.53
N ILE A 432 7.55 -0.12 -7.02
CA ILE A 432 7.03 0.67 -5.91
C ILE A 432 7.81 0.41 -4.60
N ASP A 433 8.51 -0.72 -4.48
CA ASP A 433 9.40 -1.00 -3.35
C ASP A 433 10.50 0.05 -3.19
N SER A 434 10.95 0.68 -4.29
CA SER A 434 11.95 1.76 -4.23
C SER A 434 11.43 3.03 -3.55
N TRP A 435 10.12 3.17 -3.34
CA TRP A 435 9.59 4.27 -2.53
C TRP A 435 9.98 4.13 -1.05
N ALA A 436 10.23 2.91 -0.57
CA ALA A 436 10.77 2.69 0.76
C ALA A 436 12.24 3.15 0.85
N ASP A 437 13.04 2.98 -0.22
CA ASP A 437 14.41 3.51 -0.31
C ASP A 437 14.40 5.05 -0.15
N PHE A 438 13.53 5.73 -0.92
CA PHE A 438 13.37 7.19 -0.85
C PHE A 438 12.91 7.64 0.54
N LEU A 439 11.87 7.02 1.08
CA LEU A 439 11.30 7.39 2.37
C LEU A 439 12.32 7.20 3.51
N ALA A 440 13.01 6.06 3.54
CA ALA A 440 14.04 5.79 4.54
C ALA A 440 15.17 6.83 4.48
N HIS A 441 15.62 7.19 3.28
CA HIS A 441 16.62 8.24 3.10
C HIS A 441 16.09 9.59 3.61
N MET A 442 14.90 10.02 3.17
CA MET A 442 14.32 11.30 3.59
C MET A 442 14.17 11.39 5.11
N MET A 443 13.70 10.33 5.77
CA MET A 443 13.55 10.29 7.22
C MET A 443 14.89 10.37 7.95
N LYS A 444 15.93 9.70 7.44
CA LYS A 444 17.29 9.82 7.95
C LYS A 444 17.80 11.27 7.86
N MET A 445 17.48 11.96 6.78
CA MET A 445 17.84 13.37 6.60
C MET A 445 17.05 14.29 7.53
N GLU A 446 15.77 14.02 7.80
CA GLU A 446 14.99 14.77 8.79
C GLU A 446 15.48 14.58 10.22
N ALA A 447 15.88 13.36 10.59
CA ALA A 447 16.48 13.10 11.89
C ALA A 447 17.77 13.92 12.08
N ARG A 448 18.61 13.99 11.03
CA ARG A 448 19.83 14.82 11.04
C ARG A 448 19.53 16.31 11.16
N ARG A 449 18.56 16.83 10.40
CA ARG A 449 18.12 18.24 10.49
C ARG A 449 17.66 18.57 11.90
N THR A 450 16.80 17.74 12.48
CA THR A 450 16.29 17.90 13.84
C THR A 450 17.41 17.88 14.87
N TYR A 451 18.40 16.99 14.72
CA TYR A 451 19.57 16.94 15.60
C TYR A 451 20.43 18.21 15.50
N LYS A 452 20.73 18.69 14.28
CA LYS A 452 21.48 19.94 14.06
C LYS A 452 20.74 21.16 14.66
N GLU A 453 19.43 21.25 14.48
CA GLU A 453 18.60 22.32 15.07
C GLU A 453 18.67 22.31 16.60
N ARG A 454 18.59 21.14 17.24
CA ARG A 454 18.74 20.99 18.69
C ARG A 454 20.11 21.42 19.19
N LEU A 455 21.19 21.04 18.49
CA LEU A 455 22.54 21.48 18.82
C LEU A 455 22.67 23.01 18.76
N LEU A 456 22.17 23.64 17.69
CA LEU A 456 22.20 25.10 17.54
C LEU A 456 21.39 25.81 18.65
N GLN A 457 20.24 25.25 19.04
CA GLN A 457 19.44 25.78 20.15
C GLN A 457 20.14 25.63 21.50
N SER A 458 20.82 24.51 21.74
CA SER A 458 21.57 24.28 22.97
C SER A 458 22.80 25.19 23.09
N GLY A 459 23.52 25.43 21.98
CA GLY A 459 24.65 26.36 21.94
C GLY A 459 24.27 27.81 22.20
N LYS A 460 23.10 28.24 21.71
CA LYS A 460 22.55 29.59 21.99
C LYS A 460 22.07 29.80 23.42
N LYS A 461 21.85 28.74 24.20
CA LYS A 461 21.48 28.83 25.63
C LYS A 461 22.69 28.88 26.56
N MET A 462 23.89 28.61 26.07
CA MET A 462 25.15 28.67 26.82
C MET A 462 25.93 29.98 26.62
N GLN A 463 25.43 30.87 25.76
CA GLN A 463 25.84 32.27 25.62
C GLN A 463 24.73 33.15 26.21
#